data_AF-A0A924CFG2-F1
#
_entry.id   AF-A0A924CFG2-F1
#
_cell.length_a   1.000
_cell.length_b   1.000
_cell.length_c   1.000
_cell.angle_alpha   90.00
_cell.angle_beta   90.00
_cell.angle_gamma   90.00
#
_symmetry.space_group_name_H-M   'P 1'
#
loop_
_entity.id
_entity.type
_entity.pdbx_description
1 polymer ?
#
loop_
_entity_poly.entity_id
_entity_poly.type
_entity_poly.pdbx_seq_one_letter_code
_entity_poly.pdbx_strand_id
1 'polypeptide(L)'
;MHTEDIIHEYEEILQTHSAQGAAEIVMEIFAVSPDIIYKRIYYNWNAIISDKDDNKFFDAAIAGNADYLVTNDGHFQDAQKIGFPRINIITADDFLSMVQ
;
A
#
# COMPACT_ATOMS: atom_id res chain seq x y z
N MET A 1 4.96 -4.73 -0.67
CA MET A 1 4.54 -4.93 -2.08
C MET A 1 4.23 -3.57 -2.65
N HIS A 2 4.73 -3.29 -3.86
CA HIS A 2 4.55 -2.01 -4.51
C HIS A 2 3.93 -2.17 -5.89
N THR A 3 3.15 -1.17 -6.27
CA THR A 3 2.56 -0.98 -7.60
C THR A 3 3.12 0.30 -8.19
N GLU A 4 3.00 0.49 -9.51
CA GLU A 4 3.46 1.72 -10.18
C GLU A 4 2.88 2.98 -9.50
N ASP A 5 1.57 2.98 -9.21
CA ASP A 5 0.90 4.11 -8.60
C ASP A 5 1.42 4.43 -7.19
N ILE A 6 1.70 3.40 -6.38
CA ILE A 6 2.29 3.56 -5.05
C ILE A 6 3.72 4.12 -5.17
N ILE A 7 4.52 3.61 -6.11
CA ILE A 7 5.91 4.05 -6.29
C ILE A 7 5.98 5.51 -6.73
N HIS A 8 5.15 5.91 -7.69
CA HIS A 8 5.08 7.30 -8.13
C HIS A 8 4.67 8.24 -6.99
N GLU A 9 3.70 7.84 -6.15
CA GLU A 9 3.34 8.64 -4.98
C GLU A 9 4.50 8.78 -4.00
N TYR A 10 5.25 7.71 -3.72
CA TYR A 10 6.46 7.81 -2.89
C TYR A 10 7.47 8.78 -3.50
N GLU A 11 7.70 8.71 -4.81
CA GLU A 11 8.60 9.62 -5.52
C GLU A 11 8.14 11.08 -5.37
N GLU A 12 6.87 11.38 -5.61
CA GLU A 12 6.28 12.72 -5.49
C GLU A 12 6.39 13.29 -4.07
N ILE A 13 6.07 12.48 -3.06
CA ILE A 13 6.16 12.89 -1.66
C ILE A 13 7.62 13.12 -1.25
N LEU A 14 8.54 12.24 -1.64
CA LEU A 14 9.96 12.41 -1.35
C LEU A 14 10.55 13.64 -2.03
N GLN A 15 10.21 13.89 -3.29
CA GLN A 15 10.63 15.10 -4.01
C GLN A 15 10.13 16.38 -3.33
N THR A 16 8.93 16.36 -2.77
CA THR A 16 8.30 17.52 -2.12
C THR A 16 8.82 17.77 -0.70
N HIS A 17 9.09 16.70 0.05
CA HIS A 17 9.32 16.78 1.50
C HIS A 17 10.73 16.40 1.96
N SER A 18 11.61 15.95 1.06
CA SER A 18 12.97 15.52 1.40
C SER A 18 14.04 16.42 0.79
N ALA A 19 15.30 16.16 1.16
CA ALA A 19 16.44 16.82 0.53
C ALA A 19 16.53 16.46 -0.95
N GLN A 20 17.05 17.39 -1.77
CA GLN A 20 17.33 17.13 -3.17
C GLN A 20 18.22 15.88 -3.33
N GLY A 21 17.88 14.99 -4.26
CA GLY A 21 18.59 13.73 -4.47
C GLY A 21 18.06 12.56 -3.63
N ALA A 22 17.23 12.80 -2.61
CA ALA A 22 16.75 11.73 -1.72
C ALA A 22 15.76 10.79 -2.42
N ALA A 23 14.86 11.34 -3.24
CA ALA A 23 13.89 10.55 -3.99
C ALA A 23 14.59 9.56 -4.92
N GLU A 24 15.59 10.02 -5.68
CA GLU A 24 16.36 9.20 -6.61
C GLU A 24 17.05 8.02 -5.90
N ILE A 25 17.68 8.28 -4.75
CA ILE A 25 18.34 7.24 -3.95
C ILE A 25 17.33 6.19 -3.49
N VAL A 26 16.16 6.60 -2.98
CA VAL A 26 15.14 5.65 -2.52
C VAL A 26 14.57 4.84 -3.69
N MET A 27 14.33 5.47 -4.84
CA MET A 27 13.84 4.77 -6.03
C MET A 27 14.85 3.74 -6.55
N GLU A 28 16.16 4.06 -6.52
CA GLU A 28 17.22 3.10 -6.86
C GLU A 28 17.23 1.92 -5.88
N ILE A 29 17.11 2.16 -4.57
CA ILE A 29 17.03 1.11 -3.56
C ILE A 29 15.82 0.23 -3.83
N PHE A 30 14.66 0.82 -4.13
CA PHE A 30 13.45 0.06 -4.42
C PHE A 30 13.63 -0.84 -5.64
N ALA A 31 14.24 -0.34 -6.70
CA ALA A 31 14.46 -1.08 -7.95
C ALA A 31 15.38 -2.30 -7.80
N VAL A 32 16.34 -2.28 -6.86
CA VAL A 32 17.32 -3.36 -6.67
C VAL A 32 17.05 -4.24 -5.45
N SER A 33 16.10 -3.88 -4.59
CA SER A 33 15.84 -4.59 -3.34
C SER A 33 15.18 -5.96 -3.60
N PRO A 34 15.75 -7.07 -3.07
CA PRO A 34 15.14 -8.39 -3.18
C PRO A 34 13.90 -8.55 -2.29
N ASP A 35 13.73 -7.68 -1.28
CA ASP A 35 12.63 -7.75 -0.31
C ASP A 35 11.37 -7.03 -0.82
N ILE A 36 11.46 -6.40 -1.99
CA ILE A 36 10.36 -5.68 -2.62
C ILE A 36 9.72 -6.53 -3.71
N ILE A 37 8.44 -6.80 -3.52
CA ILE A 37 7.60 -7.45 -4.53
C ILE A 37 6.88 -6.38 -5.34
N TYR A 38 7.20 -6.29 -6.63
CA TYR A 38 6.47 -5.46 -7.59
C TYR A 38 5.28 -6.24 -8.18
N LYS A 39 4.10 -5.63 -8.15
CA LYS A 39 2.87 -6.21 -8.67
C LYS A 39 2.15 -5.22 -9.57
N ARG A 40 1.74 -5.68 -10.75
CA ARG A 40 0.85 -4.91 -11.61
C ARG A 40 -0.60 -5.15 -11.22
N ILE A 41 -1.36 -4.07 -11.06
CA ILE A 41 -2.80 -4.10 -10.78
C ILE A 41 -3.56 -3.97 -12.08
N TYR A 42 -4.56 -4.82 -12.26
CA TYR A 42 -5.37 -4.87 -13.47
C TYR A 42 -6.86 -4.61 -13.21
N TYR A 43 -7.25 -4.56 -11.93
CA TYR A 43 -8.63 -4.37 -11.51
C TYR A 43 -8.67 -3.47 -10.28
N ASN A 44 -9.58 -2.50 -10.29
CA ASN A 44 -9.82 -1.61 -9.17
C ASN A 44 -11.19 -1.95 -8.55
N TRP A 45 -11.18 -2.35 -7.28
CA TRP A 45 -12.38 -2.80 -6.58
C TRP A 45 -13.28 -1.64 -6.12
N ASN A 46 -12.76 -0.42 -6.07
CA ASN A 46 -13.44 0.76 -5.53
C ASN A 46 -14.04 0.48 -4.14
N ALA A 47 -13.30 -0.25 -3.30
CA ALA A 47 -13.71 -0.68 -1.97
C ALA A 47 -13.72 0.47 -0.96
N ILE A 48 -12.88 1.49 -1.18
CA ILE A 48 -12.74 2.65 -0.31
C ILE A 48 -13.42 3.83 -0.99
N ILE A 49 -14.48 4.34 -0.37
CA ILE A 49 -15.34 5.39 -0.93
C ILE A 49 -14.99 6.75 -0.32
N SER A 50 -14.60 6.75 0.96
CA SER A 50 -14.14 7.92 1.71
C SER A 50 -12.94 8.60 1.04
N ASP A 51 -11.98 7.82 0.55
CA ASP A 51 -10.91 8.28 -0.33
C ASP A 51 -10.71 7.30 -1.48
N LYS A 52 -10.82 7.79 -2.72
CA LYS A 52 -10.64 6.94 -3.90
C LYS A 52 -9.18 6.57 -4.13
N ASP A 53 -8.25 7.42 -3.71
CA ASP A 53 -6.82 7.23 -3.93
C ASP A 53 -6.30 6.04 -3.12
N ASP A 54 -6.83 5.84 -1.91
CA ASP A 54 -6.51 4.71 -1.02
C ASP A 54 -6.81 3.33 -1.63
N ASN A 55 -7.66 3.26 -2.66
CA ASN A 55 -7.91 1.99 -3.37
C ASN A 55 -6.63 1.39 -3.94
N LYS A 56 -5.61 2.19 -4.28
CA LYS A 56 -4.33 1.67 -4.80
C LYS A 56 -3.68 0.68 -3.82
N PHE A 57 -3.82 0.89 -2.51
CA PHE A 57 -3.27 0.01 -1.48
C PHE A 57 -4.15 -1.21 -1.26
N PHE A 58 -5.48 -1.04 -1.25
CA PHE A 58 -6.42 -2.16 -1.14
C PHE A 58 -6.28 -3.13 -2.32
N ASP A 59 -6.32 -2.60 -3.54
CA ASP A 59 -6.20 -3.38 -4.77
C ASP A 59 -4.84 -4.08 -4.84
N ALA A 60 -3.77 -3.41 -4.41
CA ALA A 60 -2.46 -4.04 -4.26
C ALA A 60 -2.54 -5.27 -3.37
N ALA A 61 -3.04 -5.11 -2.14
CA ALA A 61 -3.11 -6.18 -1.17
C ALA A 61 -3.92 -7.40 -1.67
N ILE A 62 -5.05 -7.15 -2.34
CA ILE A 62 -5.84 -8.22 -2.97
C ILE A 62 -5.08 -8.90 -4.12
N ALA A 63 -4.48 -8.13 -5.04
CA ALA A 63 -3.74 -8.70 -6.17
C ALA A 63 -2.48 -9.46 -5.74
N GLY A 64 -1.89 -9.08 -4.62
CA GLY A 64 -0.77 -9.76 -3.98
C GLY A 64 -1.15 -11.00 -3.18
N ASN A 65 -2.45 -11.28 -3.01
CA ASN A 65 -2.94 -12.31 -2.11
C ASN A 65 -2.36 -12.17 -0.70
N ALA A 66 -2.33 -10.95 -0.18
CA ALA A 66 -1.82 -10.65 1.15
C ALA A 66 -2.79 -11.15 2.23
N ASP A 67 -2.24 -11.69 3.32
CA ASP A 67 -3.04 -12.10 4.48
C ASP A 67 -3.59 -10.90 5.26
N TYR A 68 -2.83 -9.80 5.31
CA TYR A 68 -3.12 -8.59 6.06
C TYR A 68 -2.83 -7.32 5.26
N LEU A 69 -3.68 -6.30 5.45
CA LEU A 69 -3.40 -4.91 5.14
C LEU A 69 -3.18 -4.17 6.45
N VAL A 70 -1.95 -3.74 6.69
CA VAL A 70 -1.56 -3.07 7.94
C VAL A 70 -1.70 -1.57 7.76
N THR A 71 -2.62 -0.94 8.49
CA THR A 71 -2.84 0.51 8.45
C THR A 71 -3.49 1.01 9.74
N ASN A 72 -3.20 2.26 10.10
CA ASN A 72 -3.90 2.99 11.15
C ASN A 72 -4.90 4.02 10.57
N ASP A 73 -5.05 4.05 9.25
CA ASP A 73 -5.98 4.94 8.56
C ASP A 73 -7.44 4.42 8.64
N GLY A 74 -8.34 5.31 9.05
CA GLY A 74 -9.77 5.02 9.19
C GLY A 74 -10.52 4.86 7.86
N HIS A 75 -10.00 5.39 6.74
CA HIS A 75 -10.65 5.25 5.41
C HIS A 75 -10.85 3.78 5.03
N PHE A 76 -9.92 2.92 5.41
CA PHE A 76 -9.93 1.49 5.13
C PHE A 76 -11.06 0.72 5.84
N GLN A 77 -11.81 1.36 6.76
CA GLN A 77 -13.03 0.78 7.32
C GLN A 77 -14.11 0.55 6.24
N ASP A 78 -14.09 1.31 5.14
CA ASP A 78 -15.01 1.10 4.01
C ASP A 78 -14.85 -0.28 3.38
N ALA A 79 -13.61 -0.75 3.25
CA ALA A 79 -13.29 -2.07 2.71
C ALA A 79 -13.77 -3.23 3.60
N GLN A 80 -14.08 -2.98 4.88
CA GLN A 80 -14.68 -4.01 5.74
C GLN A 80 -16.19 -4.18 5.48
N LYS A 81 -16.83 -3.21 4.82
CA LYS A 81 -18.28 -3.22 4.54
C LYS A 81 -18.62 -4.01 3.28
N ILE A 82 -17.66 -4.24 2.38
CA ILE A 82 -17.90 -4.99 1.15
C ILE A 82 -17.94 -6.50 1.43
N GLY A 83 -18.79 -7.22 0.70
CA GLY A 83 -18.94 -8.67 0.86
C GLY A 83 -17.73 -9.45 0.32
N PHE A 84 -17.09 -8.93 -0.72
CA PHE A 84 -15.96 -9.50 -1.45
C PHE A 84 -15.29 -8.41 -2.32
N PRO A 85 -13.95 -8.45 -2.51
CA PRO A 85 -12.97 -9.32 -1.87
C PRO A 85 -12.74 -8.93 -0.41
N ARG A 86 -12.20 -9.87 0.38
CA ARG A 86 -11.93 -9.63 1.81
C ARG A 86 -10.44 -9.72 2.08
N ILE A 87 -9.99 -8.87 2.97
CA ILE A 87 -8.63 -8.88 3.54
C ILE A 87 -8.71 -8.50 5.01
N ASN A 88 -7.82 -9.03 5.83
CA ASN A 88 -7.75 -8.67 7.24
C ASN A 88 -7.05 -7.31 7.36
N ILE A 89 -7.76 -6.32 7.89
CA ILE A 89 -7.20 -4.98 8.11
C ILE A 89 -6.87 -4.87 9.59
N ILE A 90 -5.59 -4.62 9.90
CA ILE A 90 -5.07 -4.58 11.27
C ILE A 90 -4.20 -3.34 11.48
N THR A 91 -4.03 -2.93 12.73
CA THR A 91 -3.12 -1.83 13.06
C THR A 91 -1.65 -2.28 13.07
N ALA A 92 -0.73 -1.33 13.04
CA ALA A 92 0.69 -1.64 13.22
C ALA A 92 0.99 -2.32 14.56
N ASP A 93 0.30 -1.92 15.64
CA ASP A 93 0.47 -2.50 16.98
C ASP A 93 -0.04 -3.96 17.03
N ASP A 94 -1.15 -4.25 16.36
CA ASP A 94 -1.66 -5.62 16.23
C ASP A 94 -0.66 -6.49 15.48
N PHE A 95 -0.12 -5.99 14.35
CA PHE A 95 0.87 -6.72 13.56
C PHE A 95 2.15 -7.01 14.35
N LEU A 96 2.66 -6.01 15.10
CA LEU A 96 3.85 -6.18 15.94
C LEU A 96 3.63 -7.28 17.00
N SER A 97 2.44 -7.36 17.57
CA SER A 97 2.09 -8.38 18.57
C SER A 97 2.02 -9.80 18.00
N MET A 98 1.93 -9.96 16.68
CA MET A 98 1.88 -11.27 16.01
C MET A 98 3.25 -11.80 15.61
N VAL A 99 4.24 -10.93 15.45
CA VAL A 99 5.59 -11.27 14.98
C VAL A 99 6.64 -11.37 16.10
N GLN A 100 6.24 -11.06 17.33
CA GLN A 100 7.04 -11.25 18.55
C GLN A 100 6.86 -12.65 19.12
#